data_AF-A0A7S9PVE1-F1
#
_entry.id   AF-A0A7S9PVE1-F1
#
_cell.length_a   1.000
_cell.length_b   1.000
_cell.length_c   1.000
_cell.angle_alpha   90.00
_cell.angle_beta   90.00
_cell.angle_gamma   90.00
#
_symmetry.space_group_name_H-M   'P 1'
#
loop_
_entity.id
_entity.type
_entity.pdbx_description
1 polymer ?
#
loop_
_entity_poly.entity_id
_entity_poly.type
_entity_poly.pdbx_seq_one_letter_code
_entity_poly.pdbx_strand_id
1 'polypeptide(L)' 'MSFANSLYSALFRKNYAMLAAVFGAGFAFEIGFNNGINKWWDNHNRGRQWKDIRNKYVKGGDEDEE' A
#
# COMPACT_ATOMS: atom_id res chain seq x y z
N MET A 1 14.64 -20.23 -24.05
CA MET A 1 15.07 -19.88 -22.67
C MET A 1 13.82 -19.67 -21.82
N SER A 2 13.78 -20.20 -20.60
CA SER A 2 12.68 -19.91 -19.66
C SER A 2 12.74 -18.45 -19.18
N PHE A 3 11.59 -17.86 -18.87
CA PHE A 3 11.49 -16.53 -18.26
C PHE A 3 12.31 -16.44 -16.96
N ALA A 4 12.25 -17.47 -16.11
CA ALA A 4 13.03 -17.54 -14.89
C ALA A 4 14.55 -17.50 -15.14
N ASN A 5 15.03 -18.19 -16.17
CA ASN A 5 16.45 -18.17 -16.56
C ASN A 5 16.88 -16.78 -17.08
N SER A 6 15.97 -16.07 -17.74
CA SER A 6 16.22 -14.70 -18.23
C SER A 6 16.30 -13.72 -17.05
N LEU A 7 15.38 -13.84 -16.09
CA LEU A 7 15.36 -13.03 -14.88
C LEU A 7 16.61 -13.29 -14.01
N TYR A 8 16.98 -14.56 -13.84
CA TYR A 8 18.17 -14.95 -13.08
C TYR A 8 19.44 -14.37 -13.69
N SER A 9 19.61 -14.54 -15.01
CA SER A 9 20.80 -14.05 -15.71
C SER A 9 20.91 -12.52 -15.71
N ALA A 10 19.78 -11.81 -15.77
CA ALA A 10 19.73 -10.34 -15.79
C ALA A 10 19.89 -9.71 -14.40
N LEU A 11 19.20 -10.21 -13.38
CA LEU A 11 19.05 -9.52 -12.09
C LEU A 11 19.73 -10.25 -10.92
N PHE A 12 19.79 -11.59 -10.94
CA PHE A 12 20.19 -12.37 -9.76
C PHE A 12 21.57 -13.04 -9.86
N ARG A 13 22.23 -13.00 -11.03
CA ARG A 13 23.54 -13.63 -11.23
C ARG A 13 24.71 -12.85 -10.60
N LYS A 14 24.56 -11.55 -10.37
CA LYS A 14 25.61 -10.67 -9.81
C LYS A 14 25.12 -10.04 -8.51
N ASN A 15 25.94 -10.11 -7.45
CA ASN A 15 25.54 -9.65 -6.11
C ASN A 15 25.07 -8.18 -6.09
N TYR A 16 25.79 -7.27 -6.74
CA TYR A 16 25.39 -5.85 -6.75
C TYR A 16 24.06 -5.63 -7.48
N ALA A 17 23.84 -6.32 -8.62
CA ALA A 17 22.61 -6.23 -9.40
C ALA A 17 21.43 -6.84 -8.62
N MET A 18 21.66 -7.95 -7.93
CA MET A 18 20.69 -8.58 -7.04
C MET A 18 20.29 -7.64 -5.91
N LEU A 19 21.25 -7.00 -5.24
CA LEU A 19 20.96 -6.06 -4.15
C LEU A 19 20.12 -4.88 -4.65
N ALA A 20 20.50 -4.29 -5.79
CA ALA A 20 19.72 -3.21 -6.41
C ALA A 20 18.29 -3.67 -6.77
N ALA A 21 18.14 -4.86 -7.34
CA ALA A 21 16.83 -5.42 -7.70
C ALA A 21 15.96 -5.68 -6.46
N VAL A 22 16.50 -6.28 -5.41
CA VAL A 22 15.76 -6.59 -4.18
C VAL A 22 15.35 -5.32 -3.45
N PHE A 23 16.25 -4.34 -3.29
CA PHE A 23 15.90 -3.08 -2.64
C PHE A 23 14.91 -2.26 -3.47
N GLY A 24 15.12 -2.16 -4.78
CA GLY A 24 14.20 -1.48 -5.68
C GLY A 24 12.80 -2.11 -5.68
N ALA A 25 12.74 -3.44 -5.72
CA ALA A 25 11.48 -4.18 -5.60
C ALA A 25 10.82 -3.98 -4.24
N GLY A 26 11.60 -3.93 -3.15
CA GLY A 26 11.11 -3.66 -1.80
C GLY A 26 10.36 -2.33 -1.72
N PHE A 27 10.97 -1.23 -2.19
CA PHE A 27 10.32 0.08 -2.20
C PHE A 27 9.08 0.12 -3.10
N ALA A 28 9.18 -0.43 -4.32
CA ALA A 28 8.05 -0.45 -5.24
C ALA A 28 6.88 -1.28 -4.69
N PHE A 29 7.20 -2.42 -4.06
CA PHE A 29 6.22 -3.29 -3.41
C PHE A 29 5.56 -2.58 -2.23
N GLU A 30 6.33 -1.96 -1.34
CA GLU A 30 5.78 -1.25 -0.18
C GLU A 30 4.74 -0.20 -0.60
N ILE A 31 5.08 0.66 -1.57
CA ILE A 31 4.17 1.71 -2.05
C ILE A 31 2.90 1.09 -2.66
N GLY A 32 3.05 0.12 -3.55
CA GLY A 32 1.93 -0.51 -4.23
C GLY A 32 1.04 -1.31 -3.28
N PHE A 33 1.65 -2.10 -2.41
CA PHE A 33 0.97 -2.98 -1.46
C PHE A 33 0.21 -2.18 -0.41
N ASN A 34 0.84 -1.19 0.23
CA ASN A 34 0.18 -0.37 1.24
C ASN A 34 -1.03 0.37 0.64
N ASN A 35 -0.86 1.00 -0.52
CA ASN A 35 -1.98 1.69 -1.18
C ASN A 35 -3.10 0.73 -1.59
N GLY A 36 -2.75 -0.43 -2.15
CA GLY A 36 -3.72 -1.43 -2.59
C GLY A 36 -4.51 -2.03 -1.44
N ILE A 37 -3.82 -2.51 -0.39
CA ILE A 37 -4.45 -3.14 0.77
C ILE A 37 -5.23 -2.13 1.60
N ASN A 38 -4.72 -0.91 1.81
CA ASN A 38 -5.49 0.14 2.49
C ASN A 38 -6.78 0.45 1.74
N LYS A 39 -6.74 0.62 0.41
CA LYS A 39 -7.94 0.87 -0.39
C LYS A 39 -8.94 -0.29 -0.31
N TRP A 40 -8.45 -1.53 -0.37
CA TRP A 40 -9.30 -2.71 -0.22
C TRP A 40 -9.95 -2.75 1.17
N TRP A 41 -9.16 -2.54 2.23
CA TRP A 41 -9.62 -2.50 3.61
C TRP A 41 -10.68 -1.43 3.82
N ASP A 42 -10.43 -0.23 3.30
CA ASP A 42 -11.32 0.91 3.39
C ASP A 42 -12.66 0.65 2.72
N ASN A 43 -12.63 -0.01 1.56
CA ASN A 43 -13.83 -0.38 0.84
C ASN A 43 -14.61 -1.48 1.57
N HIS A 44 -13.92 -2.48 2.12
CA HIS A 44 -14.55 -3.58 2.85
C HIS A 44 -15.19 -3.13 4.17
N ASN A 45 -14.59 -2.15 4.84
CA ASN A 45 -15.05 -1.65 6.15
C ASN A 45 -15.80 -0.31 6.06
N ARG A 46 -16.28 0.07 4.88
CA ARG A 46 -16.98 1.34 4.66
C ARG A 46 -18.16 1.51 5.63
N GLY A 47 -18.26 2.69 6.22
CA GLY A 47 -19.31 3.06 7.17
C GLY A 47 -19.05 2.59 8.61
N ARG A 48 -17.94 1.86 8.85
CA ARG A 48 -17.52 1.41 10.20
C ARG A 48 -16.24 2.08 10.67
N GLN A 49 -15.47 2.67 9.76
CA GLN A 49 -14.19 3.29 10.10
C GLN A 49 -14.40 4.66 10.72
N TRP A 50 -13.50 5.06 11.62
CA TRP A 50 -13.54 6.38 12.23
C TRP A 50 -13.66 7.50 11.20
N LYS A 51 -12.87 7.47 10.11
CA LYS A 51 -12.96 8.46 9.03
C LYS A 51 -14.33 8.56 8.36
N ASP A 52 -15.14 7.49 8.40
CA ASP A 52 -16.48 7.45 7.82
C ASP A 52 -17.55 8.00 8.79
N ILE A 53 -17.34 7.87 10.10
CA ILE A 53 -18.33 8.21 11.14
C ILE A 53 -17.95 9.42 12.00
N ARG A 54 -16.71 9.92 11.89
CA ARG A 54 -16.16 11.00 12.71
C ARG A 54 -17.01 12.25 12.70
N ASN A 55 -17.59 12.58 11.53
CA ASN A 55 -18.46 13.74 11.36
C ASN A 55 -19.64 13.76 12.33
N LYS A 56 -20.15 12.59 12.75
CA LYS A 56 -21.27 12.47 13.71
C LYS A 56 -20.90 12.86 15.14
N TYR A 57 -19.62 12.85 15.48
CA TYR A 57 -19.15 13.01 16.86
C TYR A 57 -18.31 14.27 17.04
N VAL A 58 -17.66 14.74 15.98
CA VAL A 58 -16.82 15.95 16.04
C VAL A 58 -17.63 17.23 15.77
N LYS A 59 -18.79 17.14 15.09
CA LYS A 59 -19.70 18.28 14.90
C LYS A 59 -20.75 18.46 16.00
N GLY A 60 -20.78 17.60 17.02
CA GLY A 60 -21.59 17.81 18.24
C GLY A 60 -21.08 18.96 19.14
N GLY A 61 -20.30 19.90 18.60
CA GLY A 61 -19.96 21.18 19.23
C GLY A 61 -20.38 22.40 18.39
N ASP A 62 -20.87 22.21 17.16
CA ASP A 62 -21.23 23.31 16.25
C ASP A 62 -22.75 23.36 15.93
N GLU A 63 -23.54 22.37 16.38
CA GLU A 63 -25.01 22.34 16.20
C GLU A 63 -25.79 22.79 17.46
N ASP A 64 -25.10 23.24 18.51
CA ASP A 64 -25.71 23.88 19.70
C ASP A 64 -25.65 25.43 19.64
N GLU A 65 -25.30 26.02 18.49
CA GLU A 65 -25.20 27.49 18.28
C GLU A 65 -26.15 28.10 17.22
N GLU A 66 -27.21 27.40 16.75
CA GLU A 66 -28.38 28.04 16.09
C GLU A 66 -29.72 27.36 16.43
#